data_AF-A0A7X7NK99-F1
#
_entry.id   AF-A0A7X7NK99-F1
#
_cell.length_a   1.000
_cell.length_b   1.000
_cell.length_c   1.000
_cell.angle_alpha   90.00
_cell.angle_beta   90.00
_cell.angle_gamma   90.00
#
_symmetry.space_group_name_H-M   'P 1'
#
loop_
_entity.id
_entity.type
_entity.pdbx_description
1 polymer ?
#
loop_
_entity_poly.entity_id
_entity_poly.type
_entity_poly.pdbx_seq_one_letter_code
_entity_poly.pdbx_strand_id
1 'polypeptide(L)' 'MSTVQRRPVHRRPRMVPFLATGAVIGVVVGVLLAFLGPDAPNASTGQELMAMAVPGGLLGGLVGGILYLVAERLSGRS' A
#
# COMPACT_ATOMS: atom_id res chain seq x y z
N MET A 1 9.49 44.40 -18.54
CA MET A 1 10.02 43.06 -18.89
C MET A 1 9.92 42.20 -17.63
N SER A 2 8.80 41.50 -17.44
CA SER A 2 8.53 40.68 -16.25
C SER A 2 9.26 39.33 -16.39
N THR A 3 10.19 39.05 -15.49
CA THR A 3 10.90 37.77 -15.46
C THR A 3 9.93 36.67 -15.03
N VAL A 4 9.72 35.69 -15.89
CA VAL A 4 8.92 34.49 -15.58
C VAL A 4 9.68 33.71 -14.51
N GLN A 5 9.29 33.91 -13.25
CA GLN A 5 9.86 33.19 -12.12
C GLN A 5 9.31 31.76 -12.14
N ARG A 6 10.07 30.81 -12.69
CA ARG A 6 9.73 29.39 -12.65
C ARG A 6 9.80 28.92 -11.22
N ARG A 7 8.65 28.91 -10.53
CA ARG A 7 8.51 28.34 -9.20
C ARG A 7 8.66 26.81 -9.35
N PRO A 8 9.71 26.17 -8.79
CA PRO A 8 9.82 24.73 -8.86
C PRO A 8 8.63 24.14 -8.11
N VAL A 9 7.70 23.56 -8.86
CA VAL A 9 6.54 22.85 -8.29
C VAL A 9 7.09 21.62 -7.61
N HIS A 10 7.36 21.72 -6.32
CA HIS A 10 7.58 20.57 -5.46
C HIS A 10 6.27 19.81 -5.41
N ARG A 11 6.08 18.86 -6.33
CA ARG A 11 5.00 17.87 -6.25
C ARG A 11 5.32 17.04 -5.01
N ARG A 12 4.69 17.40 -3.88
CA ARG A 12 4.71 16.55 -2.70
C ARG A 12 4.22 15.17 -3.13
N PRO A 13 4.96 14.09 -2.82
CA PRO A 13 4.46 12.75 -3.07
C PRO A 13 3.06 12.64 -2.45
N ARG A 14 2.12 12.00 -3.14
CA ARG A 14 0.76 11.83 -2.61
C ARG A 14 0.75 10.55 -1.78
N MET A 15 0.41 10.65 -0.50
CA MET A 15 0.35 9.53 0.44
C MET A 15 -0.73 8.51 0.07
N VAL A 16 -1.89 8.98 -0.39
CA VAL A 16 -3.06 8.14 -0.70
C VAL A 16 -2.75 7.05 -1.74
N PRO A 17 -2.11 7.36 -2.90
CA PRO A 17 -1.68 6.34 -3.85
C PRO A 17 -0.79 5.26 -3.24
N PHE A 18 0.19 5.62 -2.41
CA PHE A 18 1.13 4.67 -1.80
C PHE A 18 0.41 3.69 -0.86
N LEU A 19 -0.47 4.22 0.00
CA LEU A 19 -1.33 3.43 0.87
C LEU A 19 -2.24 2.51 0.06
N ALA A 20 -2.90 3.03 -0.97
CA ALA A 20 -3.81 2.26 -1.80
C ALA A 20 -3.09 1.12 -2.53
N THR A 21 -1.93 1.39 -3.15
CA THR A 21 -1.13 0.34 -3.80
C THR A 21 -0.65 -0.70 -2.81
N GLY A 22 -0.16 -0.28 -1.65
CA GLY A 22 0.27 -1.20 -0.60
C GLY A 22 -0.87 -2.08 -0.12
N ALA A 23 -2.04 -1.50 0.15
CA ALA A 23 -3.22 -2.23 0.60
C ALA A 23 -3.71 -3.23 -0.45
N VAL A 24 -3.78 -2.82 -1.72
CA VAL A 24 -4.18 -3.71 -2.83
C VAL A 24 -3.21 -4.89 -2.95
N ILE A 25 -1.90 -4.64 -2.94
CA ILE A 25 -0.90 -5.71 -2.99
C ILE A 25 -1.05 -6.64 -1.79
N GLY A 26 -1.23 -6.08 -0.58
CA GLY A 26 -1.43 -6.85 0.64
C GLY A 26 -2.68 -7.74 0.60
N VAL A 27 -3.80 -7.23 0.06
CA VAL A 27 -5.02 -8.01 -0.15
C VAL A 27 -4.76 -9.14 -1.15
N VAL A 28 -4.12 -8.86 -2.27
CA VAL A 28 -3.80 -9.88 -3.29
C VAL A 28 -2.94 -10.99 -2.68
N VAL A 29 -1.91 -10.65 -1.92
CA VAL A 29 -1.07 -11.64 -1.22
C VAL A 29 -1.87 -12.43 -0.19
N GLY A 30 -2.71 -11.77 0.62
CA GLY A 30 -3.57 -12.44 1.60
C GLY A 30 -4.56 -13.41 0.96
N VAL A 31 -5.17 -13.04 -0.17
CA VAL A 31 -6.04 -13.93 -0.94
C VAL A 31 -5.27 -15.13 -1.50
N LEU A 32 -4.08 -14.90 -2.06
CA LEU A 32 -3.23 -16.00 -2.54
C LEU A 32 -2.83 -16.97 -1.42
N LEU A 33 -2.53 -16.45 -0.22
CA LEU A 33 -2.22 -17.26 0.95
C LEU A 33 -3.43 -18.07 1.45
N ALA A 34 -4.65 -17.52 1.38
CA ALA A 34 -5.85 -18.29 1.68
C ALA A 34 -6.11 -19.40 0.66
N PHE A 35 -5.82 -19.16 -0.63
CA PHE A 35 -6.02 -20.16 -1.69
C PHE A 35 -4.94 -21.26 -1.70
N LEU A 36 -3.70 -20.95 -1.34
CA LEU A 36 -2.60 -21.92 -1.26
C LEU A 36 -2.46 -22.54 0.14
N GLY A 37 -3.14 -21.97 1.13
CA GLY A 37 -3.09 -22.38 2.52
C GLY A 37 -3.76 -23.73 2.75
N PRO A 38 -3.42 -24.44 3.84
CA PRO A 38 -4.13 -25.64 4.24
C PRO A 38 -5.58 -25.29 4.57
N ASP A 39 -6.54 -26.02 3.99
CA ASP A 39 -7.97 -25.81 4.26
C ASP A 39 -8.24 -25.89 5.77
N ALA A 40 -8.85 -24.84 6.33
CA ALA A 40 -9.32 -24.86 7.69
C ALA A 40 -10.56 -25.77 7.80
N PRO A 41 -10.52 -26.88 8.58
CA PRO A 41 -11.58 -27.90 8.58
C PRO A 41 -12.96 -27.41 9.08
N ASN A 42 -13.03 -26.18 9.62
CA ASN A 42 -14.20 -25.65 10.31
C ASN A 42 -14.63 -24.29 9.75
N ALA A 43 -13.92 -23.73 8.77
CA ALA A 43 -14.20 -22.41 8.22
C ALA A 43 -14.82 -22.50 6.83
N SER A 44 -15.77 -21.62 6.54
CA SER A 44 -16.24 -21.46 5.16
C SER A 44 -15.14 -20.80 4.32
N THR A 45 -15.05 -21.13 3.03
CA THR A 45 -14.06 -20.58 2.09
C THR A 45 -14.04 -19.05 2.10
N GLY A 46 -15.22 -18.41 2.17
CA GLY A 46 -15.32 -16.95 2.25
C GLY A 46 -14.74 -16.36 3.54
N GLN A 47 -14.85 -17.09 4.66
CA GLN A 47 -14.35 -16.65 5.95
C GLN A 47 -12.83 -16.79 6.03
N GLU A 48 -12.26 -17.84 5.44
CA GLU A 48 -10.82 -18.03 5.32
C GLU A 48 -10.17 -16.98 4.41
N LEU A 49 -10.81 -16.69 3.27
CA LEU A 49 -10.41 -15.61 2.37
C LEU A 49 -10.38 -14.26 3.10
N MET A 50 -11.45 -13.90 3.81
CA MET A 50 -11.49 -12.64 4.56
C MET A 50 -10.47 -12.60 5.71
N ALA A 51 -10.27 -13.73 6.40
CA ALA A 51 -9.34 -13.83 7.51
C ALA A 51 -7.88 -13.57 7.08
N MET A 52 -7.51 -13.88 5.84
CA MET A 52 -6.16 -13.59 5.33
C MET A 52 -6.08 -12.29 4.53
N ALA A 53 -7.11 -11.96 3.75
CA ALA A 53 -7.13 -10.77 2.90
C ALA A 53 -7.14 -9.46 3.71
N VAL A 54 -7.92 -9.40 4.80
CA VAL A 54 -8.04 -8.19 5.63
C VAL A 54 -6.71 -7.83 6.33
N PRO A 55 -6.08 -8.72 7.11
CA PRO A 55 -4.78 -8.40 7.71
C PRO A 55 -3.70 -8.24 6.65
N GLY A 56 -3.73 -9.01 5.56
CA GLY A 56 -2.83 -8.84 4.41
C GLY A 56 -2.92 -7.41 3.85
N GLY A 57 -4.13 -6.90 3.61
CA GLY A 57 -4.38 -5.54 3.15
C GLY A 57 -3.90 -4.47 4.14
N LEU A 58 -4.15 -4.67 5.43
CA LEU A 58 -3.68 -3.74 6.47
C LEU A 58 -2.16 -3.68 6.53
N LEU A 59 -1.48 -4.82 6.53
CA LEU A 59 -0.02 -4.92 6.52
C LEU A 59 0.57 -4.34 5.23
N GLY A 60 -0.02 -4.65 4.08
CA GLY A 60 0.39 -4.08 2.81
C GLY A 60 0.23 -2.56 2.77
N GLY A 61 -0.88 -2.04 3.30
CA GLY A 61 -1.10 -0.60 3.46
C GLY A 61 -0.04 0.05 4.34
N LEU A 62 0.28 -0.57 5.48
CA LEU A 62 1.37 -0.14 6.36
C LEU A 62 2.71 -0.05 5.64
N VAL A 63 3.08 -1.08 4.88
CA VAL A 63 4.30 -1.09 4.06
C VAL A 63 4.27 0.03 3.02
N GLY A 64 3.13 0.24 2.35
CA GLY A 64 2.94 1.35 1.41
C GLY A 64 3.14 2.71 2.08
N GLY A 65 2.62 2.90 3.29
CA GLY A 65 2.84 4.10 4.09
C GLY A 65 4.31 4.32 4.47
N ILE A 66 5.03 3.24 4.83
CA ILE A 66 6.48 3.30 5.11
C ILE A 66 7.24 3.75 3.85
N LEU A 67 6.92 3.17 2.68
CA LEU A 67 7.53 3.56 1.41
C LEU A 67 7.27 5.02 1.06
N TYR A 68 6.07 5.53 1.36
CA TYR A 68 5.76 6.96 1.23
C TYR A 68 6.67 7.82 2.11
N LEU A 69 6.83 7.49 3.40
CA LEU A 69 7.69 8.24 4.31
C LEU A 69 9.16 8.22 3.86
N VAL A 70 9.62 7.09 3.34
CA VAL A 70 10.96 6.94 2.77
C VAL A 70 11.11 7.82 1.52
N ALA A 71 10.14 7.79 0.61
CA ALA A 71 10.13 8.63 -0.60
C ALA A 71 10.09 10.13 -0.26
N GLU A 72 9.32 10.53 0.74
CA GLU A 72 9.27 11.91 1.25
C GLU A 72 10.63 12.33 1.85
N ARG A 73 11.27 11.45 2.63
CA ARG A 73 12.63 11.67 3.18
C ARG A 73 13.70 11.79 2.10
N LEU A 74 13.60 11.01 1.01
CA LEU A 74 14.52 11.09 -0.13
C LEU A 74 14.31 12.39 -0.92
N SER A 75 13.06 12.75 -1.19
CA SER A 75 12.74 13.94 -1.98
C SER A 75 13.05 15.25 -1.27
N GLY A 76 13.01 15.30 0.06
CA GLY A 76 13.40 16.48 0.84
C GLY A 76 14.93 16.67 0.99
N ARG A 77 15.74 15.72 0.50
CA ARG A 77 17.21 15.78 0.53
C ARG A 77 17.83 16.27 -0.78
N SER A 78 17.06 16.37 -1.86
CA SER A 78 17.50 16.84 -3.20
C SER A 78 17.03 18.26 -3.45
#